data_AF-A0AAX4L2V7-F1
#
_entry.id   AF-A0AAX4L2V7-F1
#
_cell.length_a   1.000
_cell.length_b   1.000
_cell.length_c   1.000
_cell.angle_alpha   90.00
_cell.angle_beta   90.00
_cell.angle_gamma   90.00
#
_symmetry.space_group_name_H-M   'P 1'
#
loop_
_entity.id
_entity.type
_entity.pdbx_description
1 polymer ?
#
loop_
_entity_poly.entity_id
_entity_poly.type
_entity_poly.pdbx_seq_one_letter_code
_entity_poly.pdbx_strand_id
1 'polypeptide(L)'
;MDLQIKDNKVFFNGKEEAFSVSGYHFSPWFDDIFYVYSYNNNLLIDLDYKEFISALRRVEEELKIDYTELRNNSSNIIIYVNSGNIHIESVIDTFSQNIITVVNGCKIKHQRGPICALNDCRYDGLFYLYGSLYHYVLAFDFDFTVNSRLYIVNPFLFINEIIFNKLLNRFKFS
;
A
#
# COMPACT_ATOMS: atom_id res chain seq x y z
N MET A 1 -13.26 11.03 -11.75
CA MET A 1 -11.89 11.29 -11.24
C MET A 1 -11.32 12.42 -12.07
N ASP A 2 -10.87 13.50 -11.44
CA ASP A 2 -10.11 14.56 -12.12
C ASP A 2 -8.65 14.14 -12.23
N LEU A 3 -8.10 14.16 -13.45
CA LEU A 3 -6.73 13.75 -13.75
C LEU A 3 -5.98 14.92 -14.37
N GLN A 4 -4.86 15.29 -13.77
CA GLN A 4 -3.97 16.33 -14.27
C GLN A 4 -2.56 15.78 -14.41
N ILE A 5 -1.88 16.14 -15.49
CA ILE A 5 -0.46 15.81 -15.70
C ILE A 5 0.34 17.10 -15.54
N LYS A 6 1.27 17.12 -14.58
CA LYS A 6 2.17 18.26 -14.35
C LYS A 6 3.56 17.71 -14.06
N ASP A 7 4.57 18.25 -14.75
CA ASP A 7 5.98 17.91 -14.53
C ASP A 7 6.26 16.39 -14.52
N ASN A 8 5.72 15.66 -15.50
CA ASN A 8 5.79 14.19 -15.63
C ASN A 8 5.20 13.40 -14.46
N LYS A 9 4.39 14.03 -13.61
CA LYS A 9 3.63 13.36 -12.56
C LYS A 9 2.14 13.42 -12.83
N VAL A 10 1.45 12.39 -12.39
CA VAL A 10 -0.02 12.33 -12.44
C VAL A 10 -0.61 12.80 -11.11
N PHE A 11 -1.65 13.62 -11.19
CA PHE A 11 -2.40 14.10 -10.05
C PHE A 11 -3.84 13.57 -10.14
N PHE A 12 -4.30 12.94 -9.08
CA PHE A 12 -5.64 12.39 -8.90
C PHE A 12 -6.41 13.29 -7.94
N ASN A 13 -7.47 13.96 -8.40
CA ASN A 13 -8.23 14.93 -7.61
C ASN A 13 -7.32 15.93 -6.86
N GLY A 14 -6.29 16.44 -7.53
CA GLY A 14 -5.33 17.39 -6.97
C GLY A 14 -4.23 16.80 -6.07
N LYS A 15 -4.25 15.50 -5.74
CA LYS A 15 -3.14 14.84 -5.03
C LYS A 15 -2.19 14.17 -6.01
N GLU A 16 -0.89 14.39 -5.82
CA GLU A 16 0.15 13.70 -6.58
C GLU A 16 0.03 12.17 -6.42
N GLU A 17 0.35 11.43 -7.48
CA GLU A 17 0.49 9.98 -7.44
C GLU A 17 1.36 9.50 -6.26
N ALA A 18 1.02 8.33 -5.76
CA ALA A 18 1.77 7.69 -4.70
C ALA A 18 3.10 7.14 -5.21
N PHE A 19 3.07 6.48 -6.36
CA PHE A 19 4.23 6.00 -7.11
C PHE A 19 3.83 5.67 -8.54
N SER A 20 4.83 5.55 -9.41
CA SER A 20 4.67 5.11 -10.79
C SER A 20 5.58 3.93 -11.09
N VAL A 21 5.12 2.97 -11.88
CA VAL A 21 5.93 1.86 -12.38
C VAL A 21 5.55 1.54 -13.82
N SER A 22 6.56 1.48 -14.71
CA SER A 22 6.39 1.05 -16.10
C SER A 22 5.28 1.76 -16.88
N GLY A 23 5.09 3.07 -16.66
CA GLY A 23 4.02 3.87 -17.31
C GLY A 23 2.62 3.66 -16.73
N TYR A 24 2.52 3.04 -15.56
CA TYR A 24 1.33 2.98 -14.72
C TYR A 24 1.54 3.85 -13.48
N HIS A 25 0.56 4.70 -13.22
CA HIS A 25 0.54 5.69 -12.16
C HIS A 25 -0.48 5.27 -11.12
N PHE A 26 -0.04 5.16 -9.86
CA PHE A 26 -0.86 4.66 -8.76
C PHE A 26 -1.25 5.82 -7.85
N SER A 27 -2.53 6.01 -7.63
CA SER A 27 -3.02 7.08 -6.78
C SER A 27 -2.83 6.77 -5.29
N PRO A 28 -2.83 7.78 -4.41
CA PRO A 28 -3.18 7.55 -3.01
C PRO A 28 -4.61 6.99 -2.88
N TRP A 29 -4.99 6.48 -1.71
CA TRP A 29 -6.38 6.10 -1.43
C TRP A 29 -7.30 7.33 -1.33
N PHE A 30 -8.49 7.24 -1.90
CA PHE A 30 -9.59 8.19 -1.79
C PHE A 30 -10.85 7.43 -1.38
N ASP A 31 -11.29 7.59 -0.14
CA ASP A 31 -12.51 6.95 0.38
C ASP A 31 -12.58 5.44 0.08
N ASP A 32 -11.51 4.72 0.43
CA ASP A 32 -11.32 3.28 0.19
C ASP A 32 -11.27 2.83 -1.28
N ILE A 33 -11.12 3.76 -2.21
CA ILE A 33 -10.86 3.50 -3.63
C ILE A 33 -9.46 4.01 -3.99
N PHE A 34 -8.70 3.20 -4.71
CA PHE A 34 -7.46 3.66 -5.36
C PHE A 34 -7.56 3.50 -6.87
N TYR A 35 -6.75 4.27 -7.59
CA TYR A 35 -6.81 4.38 -9.04
C TYR A 35 -5.47 4.03 -9.65
N VAL A 36 -5.52 3.30 -10.76
CA VAL A 36 -4.39 3.00 -11.62
C VAL A 36 -4.64 3.64 -12.96
N TYR A 37 -3.75 4.52 -13.38
CA TYR A 37 -3.83 5.23 -14.65
C TYR A 37 -2.64 4.88 -15.55
N SER A 38 -2.88 4.68 -16.85
CA SER A 38 -1.82 4.54 -17.85
C SER A 38 -2.15 5.38 -19.08
N TYR A 39 -1.31 6.37 -19.35
CA TYR A 39 -1.44 7.23 -20.52
C TYR A 39 -1.32 6.43 -21.82
N ASN A 40 -0.28 5.61 -21.92
CA ASN A 40 0.03 4.83 -23.13
C ASN A 40 -1.09 3.87 -23.54
N ASN A 41 -1.83 3.36 -22.54
CA ASN A 41 -2.92 2.40 -22.76
C ASN A 41 -4.30 3.07 -22.74
N ASN A 42 -4.38 4.39 -22.56
CA ASN A 42 -5.62 5.14 -22.33
C ASN A 42 -6.53 4.45 -21.29
N LEU A 43 -5.94 4.06 -20.17
CA LEU A 43 -6.57 3.21 -19.17
C LEU A 43 -6.68 3.95 -17.83
N LEU A 44 -7.88 3.93 -17.25
CA LEU A 44 -8.13 4.33 -15.87
C LEU A 44 -8.95 3.23 -15.20
N ILE A 45 -8.39 2.64 -14.15
CA ILE A 45 -9.03 1.60 -13.35
C ILE A 45 -9.15 2.10 -11.92
N ASP A 46 -10.37 2.12 -11.39
CA ASP A 46 -10.64 2.18 -9.96
C ASP A 46 -10.56 0.78 -9.35
N LEU A 47 -10.15 0.66 -8.09
CA LEU A 47 -10.19 -0.58 -7.32
C LEU A 47 -10.61 -0.27 -5.90
N ASP A 48 -11.56 -1.05 -5.38
CA ASP A 48 -11.82 -1.07 -3.95
C ASP A 48 -10.73 -1.90 -3.20
N TYR A 49 -10.75 -1.83 -1.87
CA TYR A 49 -9.79 -2.58 -1.04
C TYR A 49 -9.88 -4.10 -1.20
N LYS A 50 -11.05 -4.66 -1.48
CA LYS A 50 -11.21 -6.11 -1.65
C LYS A 50 -10.60 -6.56 -2.98
N GLU A 51 -10.84 -5.81 -4.05
CA GLU A 51 -10.24 -6.03 -5.37
C GLU A 51 -8.71 -5.87 -5.31
N PHE A 52 -8.22 -4.86 -4.59
CA PHE A 52 -6.80 -4.64 -4.32
C PHE A 52 -6.13 -5.87 -3.68
N ILE A 53 -6.63 -6.30 -2.52
CA ILE A 53 -6.08 -7.45 -1.79
C ILE A 53 -6.22 -8.73 -2.60
N SER A 54 -7.33 -8.89 -3.33
CA SER A 54 -7.53 -10.05 -4.21
C SER A 54 -6.53 -10.10 -5.36
N ALA A 55 -6.10 -8.95 -5.90
CA ALA A 55 -5.06 -8.88 -6.92
C ALA A 55 -3.68 -9.16 -6.32
N LEU A 56 -3.34 -8.53 -5.19
CA LEU A 56 -2.06 -8.72 -4.51
C LEU A 56 -1.81 -10.18 -4.12
N ARG A 57 -2.76 -10.83 -3.46
CA ARG A 57 -2.63 -12.21 -2.96
C ARG A 57 -2.31 -13.27 -4.02
N ARG A 58 -2.53 -12.96 -5.30
CA ARG A 58 -2.24 -13.85 -6.42
C ARG A 58 -0.78 -13.80 -6.87
N VAL A 59 -0.07 -12.72 -6.52
CA VAL A 59 1.25 -12.40 -7.06
C VAL A 59 2.28 -12.02 -5.98
N GLU A 60 1.83 -11.85 -4.73
CA GLU A 60 2.70 -11.49 -3.62
C GLU A 60 3.48 -12.70 -3.11
N GLU A 61 4.76 -12.49 -2.82
CA GLU A 61 5.64 -13.45 -2.18
C GLU A 61 6.11 -12.87 -0.84
N GLU A 62 6.00 -13.64 0.24
CA GLU A 62 6.40 -13.17 1.57
C GLU A 62 7.93 -13.11 1.69
N LEU A 63 8.43 -11.93 2.06
CA LEU A 63 9.84 -11.74 2.37
C LEU A 63 10.11 -12.07 3.82
N LYS A 64 11.26 -12.69 4.06
CA LYS A 64 11.77 -12.88 5.41
C LYS A 64 12.13 -11.51 6.02
N ILE A 65 11.53 -11.21 7.16
CA ILE A 65 11.95 -10.10 8.01
C ILE A 65 13.14 -10.58 8.84
N ASP A 66 14.24 -9.84 8.77
CA ASP A 66 15.46 -10.15 9.51
C ASP A 66 15.30 -9.77 10.98
N TYR A 67 14.64 -8.64 11.23
CA TYR A 67 14.44 -8.12 12.57
C TYR A 67 13.24 -7.17 12.64
N THR A 68 12.55 -7.23 13.78
CA THR A 68 11.52 -6.28 14.19
C THR A 68 11.87 -5.74 15.59
N GLU A 69 11.97 -4.43 15.72
CA GLU A 69 12.08 -3.74 17.01
C GLU A 69 10.79 -3.01 17.31
N LEU A 70 10.38 -3.04 18.57
CA LEU A 70 9.27 -2.25 19.07
C LEU A 70 9.76 -1.36 20.20
N ARG A 71 9.57 -0.05 20.05
CA ARG A 71 9.86 0.95 21.07
C ARG A 71 8.57 1.67 21.42
N ASN A 72 8.22 1.62 22.70
CA ASN A 72 7.04 2.28 23.21
C ASN A 72 7.42 3.45 24.09
N ASN A 73 6.68 4.54 23.96
CA ASN A 73 6.63 5.60 24.97
C ASN A 73 5.16 5.89 25.33
N SER A 74 4.92 6.89 26.17
CA SER A 74 3.57 7.19 26.68
C SER A 74 2.57 7.64 25.61
N SER A 75 3.01 7.98 24.40
CA SER A 75 2.16 8.57 23.35
C SER A 75 2.23 7.84 22.02
N ASN A 76 3.33 7.11 21.76
CA ASN A 76 3.60 6.52 20.47
C ASN A 76 4.17 5.10 20.63
N ILE A 77 3.86 4.27 19.64
CA ILE A 77 4.50 2.99 19.38
C ILE A 77 5.32 3.17 18.12
N ILE A 78 6.62 2.88 18.20
CA ILE A 78 7.53 2.94 17.06
C ILE A 78 7.96 1.52 16.73
N ILE A 79 7.72 1.13 15.49
CA ILE A 79 8.01 -0.21 14.98
C ILE A 79 9.07 -0.07 13.90
N TYR A 80 10.21 -0.72 14.12
CA TYR A 80 11.28 -0.83 13.14
C TYR A 80 11.24 -2.22 12.53
N VAL A 81 11.21 -2.32 11.21
CA VAL A 81 11.29 -3.58 10.47
C VAL A 81 12.44 -3.50 9.48
N ASN A 82 13.29 -4.52 9.52
CA ASN A 82 14.40 -4.68 8.58
C ASN A 82 14.25 -5.96 7.77
N SER A 83 14.44 -5.87 6.46
CA SER A 83 14.52 -7.00 5.53
C SER A 83 15.53 -6.67 4.43
N GLY A 84 16.74 -7.23 4.53
CA GLY A 84 17.87 -6.87 3.67
C GLY A 84 18.16 -5.37 3.70
N ASN A 85 17.99 -4.71 2.55
CA ASN A 85 18.22 -3.27 2.37
C ASN A 85 16.95 -2.41 2.56
N ILE A 86 15.87 -3.00 3.09
CA ILE A 86 14.60 -2.33 3.33
C ILE A 86 14.47 -2.06 4.82
N HIS A 87 14.43 -0.78 5.18
CA HIS A 87 14.26 -0.27 6.53
C HIS A 87 12.91 0.44 6.60
N ILE A 88 11.99 -0.10 7.39
CA ILE A 88 10.65 0.46 7.59
C ILE A 88 10.54 0.95 9.02
N GLU A 89 10.17 2.22 9.19
CA GLU A 89 9.80 2.80 10.48
C GLU A 89 8.31 3.16 10.43
N SER A 90 7.51 2.58 11.33
CA SER A 90 6.11 2.93 11.51
C SER A 90 5.90 3.54 12.89
N VAL A 91 5.37 4.76 12.93
CA VAL A 91 4.99 5.46 14.15
C VAL A 91 3.47 5.43 14.26
N ILE A 92 2.97 4.74 15.28
CA ILE A 92 1.55 4.72 15.64
C ILE A 92 1.35 5.74 16.76
N ASP A 93 0.53 6.75 16.51
CA ASP A 93 0.02 7.66 17.54
C ASP A 93 -1.14 6.95 18.26
N THR A 94 -0.98 6.69 19.55
CA THR A 94 -1.95 5.89 20.32
C THR A 94 -3.24 6.65 20.62
N PHE A 95 -3.25 7.97 20.51
CA PHE A 95 -4.43 8.80 20.76
C PHE A 95 -5.24 9.01 19.49
N SER A 96 -4.58 9.37 18.40
CA SER A 96 -5.26 9.66 17.13
C SER A 96 -5.43 8.43 16.26
N GLN A 97 -4.81 7.30 16.64
CA GLN A 97 -4.76 6.07 15.84
C GLN A 97 -4.27 6.34 14.41
N ASN A 98 -3.42 7.35 14.24
CA ASN A 98 -2.80 7.62 12.95
C ASN A 98 -1.48 6.85 12.87
N ILE A 99 -1.19 6.34 11.67
CA ILE A 99 0.08 5.67 11.39
C ILE A 99 0.82 6.47 10.33
N ILE A 100 2.07 6.78 10.65
CA ILE A 100 3.03 7.33 9.70
C ILE A 100 4.09 6.26 9.45
N THR A 101 4.20 5.82 8.20
CA THR A 101 5.24 4.86 7.81
C THR A 101 6.23 5.50 6.84
N VAL A 102 7.50 5.27 7.11
CA VAL A 102 8.65 5.73 6.35
C VAL A 102 9.46 4.51 5.94
N VAL A 103 9.83 4.44 4.66
CA VAL A 103 10.69 3.38 4.11
C VAL A 103 11.96 4.02 3.58
N ASN A 104 13.13 3.60 4.09
CA ASN A 104 14.45 4.15 3.75
C ASN A 104 14.48 5.69 3.78
N GLY A 105 13.80 6.31 4.76
CA GLY A 105 13.71 7.76 4.92
C GLY A 105 12.61 8.46 4.11
N CYS A 106 11.88 7.74 3.25
CA CYS A 106 10.79 8.28 2.44
C CYS A 106 9.41 7.87 2.99
N LYS A 107 8.55 8.86 3.26
CA LYS A 107 7.17 8.60 3.67
C LYS A 107 6.39 7.88 2.57
N ILE A 108 5.69 6.80 2.92
CA ILE A 108 4.83 6.12 1.96
C ILE A 108 3.54 6.92 1.73
N LYS A 109 3.14 7.04 0.46
CA LYS A 109 1.93 7.78 0.07
C LYS A 109 0.72 6.87 -0.14
N HIS A 110 0.94 5.61 -0.51
CA HIS A 110 -0.12 4.62 -0.69
C HIS A 110 -0.28 3.80 0.58
N GLN A 111 -1.02 4.36 1.54
CA GLN A 111 -1.28 3.73 2.83
C GLN A 111 -2.77 3.69 3.13
N ARG A 112 -3.22 2.61 3.75
CA ARG A 112 -4.59 2.42 4.21
C ARG A 112 -4.60 1.96 5.65
N GLY A 113 -5.45 2.59 6.45
CA GLY A 113 -5.62 2.29 7.87
C GLY A 113 -4.86 3.23 8.81
N PRO A 114 -4.83 2.88 10.10
CA PRO A 114 -5.29 1.60 10.66
C PRO A 114 -6.81 1.43 10.58
N ILE A 115 -7.24 0.22 10.29
CA ILE A 115 -8.65 -0.18 10.36
C ILE A 115 -8.76 -1.26 11.42
N CYS A 116 -9.55 -0.97 12.45
CA CYS A 116 -9.69 -1.82 13.61
C CYS A 116 -11.05 -2.52 13.60
N ALA A 117 -11.04 -3.82 13.84
CA ALA A 117 -12.22 -4.62 14.12
C ALA A 117 -12.09 -5.17 15.54
N LEU A 118 -12.95 -4.69 16.45
CA LEU A 118 -12.81 -4.94 17.88
C LEU A 118 -11.43 -4.46 18.37
N ASN A 119 -10.55 -5.40 18.71
CA ASN A 119 -9.23 -5.14 19.26
C ASN A 119 -8.10 -5.34 18.23
N ASP A 120 -8.42 -5.84 17.04
CA ASP A 120 -7.43 -6.14 16.01
C ASP A 120 -7.39 -5.02 14.97
N CYS A 121 -6.26 -4.32 14.88
CA CYS A 121 -6.03 -3.26 13.92
C CYS A 121 -5.11 -3.74 12.79
N ARG A 122 -5.42 -3.32 11.57
CA ARG A 122 -4.62 -3.60 10.37
C ARG A 122 -4.27 -2.31 9.64
N TYR A 123 -3.01 -2.22 9.24
CA TYR A 123 -2.48 -1.19 8.36
C TYR A 123 -1.81 -1.83 7.15
N ASP A 124 -2.06 -1.26 5.98
CA ASP A 124 -1.51 -1.72 4.70
C ASP A 124 -0.78 -0.56 4.02
N GLY A 125 0.50 -0.76 3.77
CA GLY A 125 1.37 0.17 3.04
C GLY A 125 1.83 -0.45 1.73
N LEU A 126 1.80 0.32 0.65
CA LEU A 126 2.32 -0.09 -0.65
C LEU A 126 3.36 0.92 -1.12
N PHE A 127 4.52 0.44 -1.56
CA PHE A 127 5.60 1.32 -2.01
C PHE A 127 6.46 0.65 -3.08
N TYR A 128 7.03 1.47 -3.96
CA TYR A 128 7.92 1.02 -5.02
C TYR A 128 9.37 1.36 -4.67
N LEU A 129 10.25 0.36 -4.66
CA LEU A 129 11.65 0.51 -4.30
C LEU A 129 12.49 -0.52 -5.07
N TYR A 130 13.72 -0.18 -5.45
CA TYR A 130 14.66 -1.11 -6.11
C TYR A 130 14.06 -1.93 -7.28
N GLY A 131 13.17 -1.33 -8.07
CA GLY A 131 12.55 -2.01 -9.22
C GLY A 131 11.33 -2.89 -8.88
N SER A 132 11.00 -3.07 -7.61
CA SER A 132 9.93 -3.95 -7.14
C SER A 132 8.86 -3.20 -6.37
N LEU A 133 7.64 -3.73 -6.38
CA LEU A 133 6.56 -3.26 -5.54
C LEU A 133 6.60 -4.05 -4.22
N TYR A 134 6.39 -3.37 -3.10
CA TYR A 134 6.36 -3.97 -1.79
C TYR A 134 5.06 -3.66 -1.09
N HIS A 135 4.51 -4.67 -0.45
CA HIS A 135 3.31 -4.59 0.36
C HIS A 135 3.69 -4.87 1.81
N TYR A 136 3.64 -3.83 2.63
CA TYR A 136 3.89 -3.92 4.07
C TYR A 136 2.55 -4.02 4.81
N VAL A 137 2.43 -5.06 5.62
CA VAL A 137 1.25 -5.31 6.45
C VAL A 137 1.67 -5.22 7.90
N LEU A 138 0.99 -4.35 8.63
CA LEU A 138 1.15 -4.22 10.07
C LEU A 138 -0.18 -4.58 10.75
N ALA A 139 -0.17 -5.66 11.51
CA ALA A 139 -1.27 -6.05 12.39
C ALA A 139 -0.86 -5.77 13.85
N PHE A 140 -1.74 -5.15 14.62
CA PHE A 140 -1.49 -4.86 16.02
C PHE A 140 -2.78 -4.90 16.84
N ASP A 141 -2.66 -5.21 18.12
CA ASP A 141 -3.76 -5.23 19.07
C ASP A 141 -3.62 -4.18 20.18
N PHE A 142 -4.65 -4.04 21.02
CA PHE A 142 -4.61 -3.15 22.19
C PHE A 142 -3.65 -3.61 23.30
N ASP A 143 -3.19 -4.85 23.26
CA ASP A 143 -2.15 -5.38 24.16
C ASP A 143 -0.73 -5.10 23.63
N PHE A 144 -0.64 -4.33 22.54
CA PHE A 144 0.59 -3.93 21.87
C PHE A 144 1.38 -5.10 21.27
N THR A 145 0.71 -6.23 21.01
CA THR A 145 1.27 -7.27 20.16
C THR A 145 1.34 -6.74 18.74
N VAL A 146 2.53 -6.78 18.15
CA VAL A 146 2.75 -6.30 16.79
C VAL A 146 3.22 -7.46 15.92
N ASN A 147 2.54 -7.65 14.79
CA ASN A 147 2.94 -8.56 13.74
C ASN A 147 3.13 -7.78 12.44
N SER A 148 4.37 -7.76 11.97
CA SER A 148 4.75 -7.14 10.71
C SER A 148 4.98 -8.22 9.67
N ARG A 149 4.48 -8.01 8.45
CA ARG A 149 4.79 -8.82 7.28
C ARG A 149 5.17 -7.92 6.13
N LEU A 150 6.08 -8.40 5.30
CA LEU A 150 6.52 -7.69 4.10
C LEU A 150 6.43 -8.65 2.93
N TYR A 151 5.81 -8.20 1.86
CA TYR A 151 5.69 -8.96 0.63
C TYR A 151 6.38 -8.22 -0.50
N ILE A 152 7.01 -8.97 -1.39
CA ILE A 152 7.48 -8.48 -2.69
C ILE A 152 6.45 -8.85 -3.75
N VAL A 153 6.22 -7.93 -4.66
CA VAL A 153 5.21 -8.04 -5.70
C VAL A 153 5.85 -7.66 -7.03
N ASN A 154 5.74 -8.56 -8.01
CA ASN A 154 6.12 -8.22 -9.37
C ASN A 154 5.09 -7.21 -9.93
N PRO A 155 5.50 -5.98 -10.30
CA PRO A 155 4.57 -4.94 -10.69
C PRO A 155 3.79 -5.29 -11.96
N PHE A 156 4.41 -5.98 -12.92
CA PHE A 156 3.74 -6.37 -14.16
C PHE A 156 2.67 -7.44 -13.90
N LEU A 157 2.98 -8.44 -13.07
CA LEU A 157 2.00 -9.45 -12.69
C LEU A 157 0.83 -8.81 -11.92
N PHE A 158 1.12 -7.87 -11.02
CA PHE A 158 0.08 -7.16 -10.27
C PHE A 158 -0.86 -6.35 -11.17
N ILE A 159 -0.31 -5.59 -12.12
CA ILE A 159 -1.11 -4.83 -13.10
C ILE A 159 -1.99 -5.78 -13.94
N ASN A 160 -1.43 -6.91 -14.37
CA ASN A 160 -2.20 -7.91 -15.11
C ASN A 160 -3.36 -8.46 -14.28
N GLU A 161 -3.12 -8.82 -13.01
CA GLU A 161 -4.18 -9.29 -12.11
C GLU A 161 -5.27 -8.24 -11.87
N ILE A 162 -4.90 -6.95 -11.77
CA ILE A 162 -5.86 -5.84 -11.68
C ILE A 162 -6.77 -5.83 -12.93
N ILE A 163 -6.17 -5.87 -14.12
CA ILE A 163 -6.89 -5.82 -15.39
C ILE A 163 -7.80 -7.05 -15.52
N PHE A 164 -7.28 -8.25 -15.25
CA PHE A 164 -8.06 -9.49 -15.33
C PHE A 164 -9.22 -9.50 -14.34
N ASN A 165 -9.01 -9.09 -13.09
CA ASN A 165 -10.09 -9.00 -12.10
C ASN A 165 -11.21 -8.07 -12.57
N LYS A 166 -10.88 -6.91 -13.14
CA LYS A 166 -11.87 -5.96 -13.67
C LYS A 166 -12.62 -6.51 -14.88
N LEU A 167 -11.93 -7.18 -15.80
CA LEU A 167 -12.58 -7.84 -16.94
C LEU A 167 -13.53 -8.94 -16.47
N LEU A 168 -13.07 -9.85 -15.61
CA LEU A 168 -13.89 -10.94 -15.08
C LEU A 168 -15.14 -10.42 -14.35
N ASN A 169 -15.01 -9.36 -13.56
CA ASN A 169 -16.16 -8.76 -12.86
C ASN A 169 -17.17 -8.12 -13.83
N ARG A 170 -16.73 -7.60 -14.98
CA ARG A 170 -17.66 -7.12 -16.03
C ARG A 170 -18.40 -8.25 -16.74
N PHE A 171 -17.76 -9.38 -16.98
CA PHE A 171 -18.37 -10.51 -17.70
C PHE A 171 -19.18 -11.47 -16.82
N LYS A 172 -19.02 -11.43 -15.49
CA LYS A 172 -19.85 -12.24 -14.56
C LYS A 172 -21.33 -11.81 -14.50
N PHE A 173 -21.68 -10.68 -15.09
CA PHE A 173 -23.04 -10.15 -15.13
C PHE A 173 -23.65 -10.14 -16.55
N SER A 174 -23.07 -10.87 -17.51
CA SER A 174 -23.64 -11.07 -18.85
C SER A 174 -24.21 -12.46 -19.03
#